data_AF-A0A2H6GYS3-F1
#
_entry.id   AF-A0A2H6GYS3-F1
#
_cell.length_a   1.000
_cell.length_b   1.000
_cell.length_c   1.000
_cell.angle_alpha   90.00
_cell.angle_beta   90.00
_cell.angle_gamma   90.00
#
_symmetry.space_group_name_H-M   'P 1'
#
loop_
_entity.id
_entity.type
_entity.pdbx_description
1 polymer ?
#
loop_
_entity_poly.entity_id
_entity_poly.type
_entity_poly.pdbx_seq_one_letter_code
_entity_poly.pdbx_strand_id
1 'polypeptide(L)'
;MSLYVLMKVLESAPSRYDRGIRILTLGAVDGAYDRLTSQVEKGQRVLDIGCGTGALTLRAAGKGAIVKGIDVNSQMLEIAQTRLDEAGLSQNVRFCEMGVAELGCEQTSCYDVVMSGLCFSELSGDELTYTLKEIKRILKPGGLLLIADEVTPKSVLKRVFNRLIRCPLAAITYLITQTTTHAVKDLAEKIEEAGFLIGSVRLNWLEDFIELTARNPGG
;
A
#
# COMPACT_ATOMS: atom_id res chain seq x y z
N MET A 1 16.24 13.28 -2.55
CA MET A 1 16.08 12.96 -1.11
C MET A 1 15.25 11.68 -1.04
N SER A 2 15.80 10.58 -0.53
CA SER A 2 15.11 9.27 -0.57
C SER A 2 13.85 9.35 0.29
N LEU A 3 12.69 9.16 -0.34
CA LEU A 3 11.38 9.21 0.31
C LEU A 3 11.32 8.33 1.56
N TYR A 4 11.97 7.17 1.50
CA TYR A 4 11.97 6.18 2.58
C TYR A 4 12.72 6.59 3.87
N VAL A 5 13.81 7.35 3.75
CA VAL A 5 14.58 7.79 4.94
C VAL A 5 13.78 8.81 5.73
N LEU A 6 13.08 9.69 5.02
CA LEU A 6 12.11 10.53 5.67
C LEU A 6 10.89 9.72 6.10
N MET A 7 10.47 8.68 5.38
CA MET A 7 9.33 7.81 5.73
C MET A 7 9.52 7.18 7.12
N LYS A 8 10.66 6.55 7.42
CA LYS A 8 10.96 6.03 8.78
C LYS A 8 11.05 7.12 9.85
N VAL A 9 11.56 8.31 9.50
CA VAL A 9 11.60 9.49 10.41
C VAL A 9 10.22 10.12 10.60
N LEU A 10 9.33 9.97 9.62
CA LEU A 10 7.95 10.43 9.66
C LEU A 10 7.05 9.42 10.38
N GLU A 11 7.35 8.13 10.28
CA GLU A 11 6.73 7.05 11.05
C GLU A 11 7.03 7.20 12.55
N SER A 12 8.21 7.70 12.93
CA SER A 12 8.49 8.03 14.33
C SER A 12 7.80 9.31 14.82
N ALA A 13 7.17 10.07 13.91
CA ALA A 13 6.31 11.20 14.22
C ALA A 13 4.98 11.13 13.44
N PRO A 14 4.09 10.15 13.77
CA PRO A 14 2.90 9.80 12.99
C PRO A 14 1.98 10.98 12.63
N SER A 15 1.90 12.00 13.49
CA SER A 15 1.10 13.23 13.25
C SER A 15 1.59 14.08 12.06
N ARG A 16 2.85 13.91 11.63
CA ARG A 16 3.46 14.63 10.50
C ARG A 16 3.59 13.77 9.26
N TYR A 17 3.26 12.48 9.34
CA TYR A 17 3.51 11.49 8.30
C TYR A 17 2.96 11.90 6.94
N ASP A 18 1.65 12.11 6.82
CA ASP A 18 1.03 12.43 5.52
C ASP A 18 1.46 13.77 4.96
N ARG A 19 1.75 14.74 5.82
CA ARG A 19 2.29 16.03 5.37
C ARG A 19 3.68 15.85 4.76
N GLY A 20 4.51 15.03 5.39
CA GLY A 20 5.82 14.68 4.88
C GLY A 20 5.75 13.91 3.57
N ILE A 21 4.90 12.88 3.49
CA ILE A 21 4.65 12.12 2.26
C ILE A 21 4.15 13.03 1.14
N ARG A 22 3.18 13.91 1.41
CA ARG A 22 2.64 14.83 0.41
C ARG A 22 3.69 15.81 -0.13
N ILE A 23 4.52 16.39 0.74
CA ILE A 23 5.59 17.30 0.31
C ILE A 23 6.63 16.54 -0.52
N LEU A 24 7.04 15.36 -0.07
CA LEU A 24 8.06 14.58 -0.76
C LEU A 24 7.63 14.07 -2.12
N THR A 25 6.40 13.57 -2.20
CA THR A 25 5.81 13.04 -3.42
C THR A 25 5.28 14.15 -4.33
N LEU A 26 5.34 15.41 -3.88
CA LEU A 26 4.65 16.53 -4.52
C LEU A 26 3.15 16.23 -4.80
N GLY A 27 2.52 15.46 -3.91
CA GLY A 27 1.13 15.00 -4.03
C GLY A 27 0.91 13.84 -5.01
N ALA A 28 1.96 13.22 -5.57
CA ALA A 28 1.81 12.11 -6.50
C ALA A 28 1.09 10.90 -5.87
N VAL A 29 1.35 10.60 -4.59
CA VAL A 29 0.67 9.52 -3.85
C VAL A 29 -0.81 9.83 -3.65
N ASP A 30 -1.15 11.07 -3.29
CA ASP A 30 -2.56 11.47 -3.17
C ASP A 30 -3.30 11.25 -4.50
N GLY A 31 -2.70 11.68 -5.61
CA GLY A 31 -3.27 11.45 -6.93
C GLY A 31 -3.37 9.97 -7.30
N ALA A 32 -2.41 9.14 -6.87
CA ALA A 32 -2.46 7.69 -7.10
C ALA A 32 -3.62 7.07 -6.32
N TYR A 33 -3.81 7.45 -5.06
CA TYR A 33 -4.92 6.98 -4.24
C TYR A 33 -6.27 7.40 -4.82
N ASP A 34 -6.39 8.63 -5.32
CA ASP A 34 -7.61 9.10 -5.97
C ASP A 34 -7.92 8.29 -7.24
N ARG A 35 -6.91 7.96 -8.07
CA ARG A 35 -7.07 7.13 -9.26
C ARG A 35 -7.42 5.69 -8.94
N LEU A 36 -6.75 5.07 -7.97
CA LEU A 36 -7.07 3.69 -7.56
C LEU A 36 -8.48 3.61 -7.01
N THR A 37 -8.83 4.49 -6.05
CA THR A 37 -10.17 4.49 -5.46
C THR A 37 -11.26 4.93 -6.44
N SER A 38 -10.92 5.55 -7.58
CA SER A 38 -11.89 5.82 -8.65
C SER A 38 -12.64 4.57 -9.13
N GLN A 39 -12.03 3.40 -8.98
CA GLN A 39 -12.58 2.08 -9.35
C GLN A 39 -13.40 1.42 -8.23
N VAL A 40 -13.44 2.02 -7.04
CA VAL A 40 -14.23 1.52 -5.90
C VAL A 40 -15.64 2.09 -5.98
N GLU A 41 -16.62 1.22 -5.85
CA GLU A 41 -18.04 1.53 -5.91
C GLU A 41 -18.70 1.51 -4.52
N LYS A 42 -19.83 2.21 -4.41
CA LYS A 42 -20.64 2.25 -3.19
C LYS A 42 -21.10 0.85 -2.80
N GLY A 43 -20.98 0.51 -1.52
CA GLY A 43 -21.42 -0.76 -0.94
C GLY A 43 -20.45 -1.93 -1.13
N GLN A 44 -19.35 -1.74 -1.89
CA GLN A 44 -18.31 -2.76 -2.00
C GLN A 44 -17.62 -2.99 -0.65
N ARG A 45 -17.29 -4.26 -0.37
CA ARG A 45 -16.44 -4.63 0.77
C ARG A 45 -14.98 -4.52 0.37
N VAL A 46 -14.25 -3.68 1.08
CA VAL A 46 -12.86 -3.33 0.77
C VAL A 46 -11.96 -3.70 1.95
N LEU A 47 -10.81 -4.32 1.67
CA LEU A 47 -9.73 -4.49 2.63
C LEU A 47 -8.57 -3.58 2.26
N ASP A 48 -8.08 -2.77 3.20
CA ASP A 48 -6.88 -1.94 3.06
C ASP A 48 -5.74 -2.55 3.90
N ILE A 49 -4.71 -3.08 3.23
CA ILE A 49 -3.56 -3.76 3.88
C ILE A 49 -2.43 -2.74 4.09
N GLY A 50 -2.02 -2.58 5.34
CA GLY A 50 -1.05 -1.54 5.74
C GLY A 50 -1.68 -0.16 5.63
N CYS A 51 -2.86 0.01 6.25
CA CYS A 51 -3.67 1.21 6.05
C CYS A 51 -3.06 2.49 6.65
N GLY A 52 -2.05 2.37 7.52
CA GLY A 52 -1.35 3.47 8.15
C GLY A 52 -2.31 4.44 8.83
N THR A 53 -2.21 5.73 8.49
CA THR A 53 -3.08 6.81 9.00
C THR A 53 -4.46 6.88 8.31
N GLY A 54 -4.82 5.86 7.52
CA GLY A 54 -6.12 5.71 6.87
C GLY A 54 -6.30 6.52 5.58
N ALA A 55 -5.24 7.09 4.99
CA ALA A 55 -5.37 7.97 3.82
C ALA A 55 -6.07 7.32 2.61
N LEU A 56 -5.77 6.05 2.33
CA LEU A 56 -6.40 5.28 1.25
C LEU A 56 -7.78 4.75 1.69
N THR A 57 -7.86 4.17 2.88
CA THR A 57 -9.10 3.75 3.56
C THR A 57 -10.21 4.81 3.50
N LEU A 58 -9.92 6.04 3.93
CA LEU A 58 -10.91 7.12 4.01
C LEU A 58 -11.41 7.58 2.64
N ARG A 59 -10.57 7.51 1.60
CA ARG A 59 -10.99 7.81 0.22
C ARG A 59 -11.97 6.77 -0.32
N ALA A 60 -11.71 5.48 -0.08
CA ALA A 60 -12.64 4.42 -0.45
C ALA A 60 -13.95 4.53 0.35
N ALA A 61 -13.86 4.79 1.66
CA ALA A 61 -15.04 4.99 2.51
C ALA A 61 -15.87 6.21 2.09
N GLY A 62 -15.23 7.31 1.68
CA GLY A 62 -15.88 8.51 1.14
C GLY A 62 -16.68 8.26 -0.16
N LYS A 63 -16.37 7.16 -0.87
CA LYS A 63 -17.17 6.68 -2.02
C LYS A 63 -18.34 5.79 -1.62
N GLY A 64 -18.54 5.58 -0.32
CA GLY A 64 -19.59 4.76 0.26
C GLY A 64 -19.25 3.26 0.30
N ALA A 65 -17.98 2.89 0.18
CA ALA A 65 -17.52 1.53 0.42
C ALA A 65 -17.58 1.16 1.91
N ILE A 66 -17.57 -0.13 2.21
CA ILE A 66 -17.44 -0.68 3.57
C ILE A 66 -16.02 -1.21 3.70
N VAL A 67 -15.18 -0.51 4.46
CA VAL A 67 -13.72 -0.73 4.48
C VAL A 67 -13.28 -1.34 5.80
N LYS A 68 -12.51 -2.43 5.73
CA LYS A 68 -11.67 -2.91 6.83
C LYS A 68 -10.24 -2.44 6.56
N GLY A 69 -9.66 -1.62 7.44
CA GLY A 69 -8.25 -1.23 7.38
C GLY A 69 -7.44 -2.02 8.39
N ILE A 70 -6.31 -2.59 7.98
CA ILE A 70 -5.41 -3.33 8.85
C ILE A 70 -4.01 -2.73 8.84
N ASP A 71 -3.39 -2.64 10.02
CA ASP A 71 -2.00 -2.22 10.18
C ASP A 71 -1.42 -2.88 11.43
N VAL A 72 -0.11 -3.11 11.47
CA VAL A 72 0.57 -3.66 12.67
C VAL A 72 0.91 -2.58 13.69
N ASN A 73 0.86 -1.30 13.30
CA ASN A 73 1.24 -0.18 14.14
C ASN A 73 -0.01 0.47 14.77
N SER A 74 -0.26 0.15 16.05
CA SER A 74 -1.37 0.71 16.82
C SER A 74 -1.39 2.24 16.87
N GLN A 75 -0.22 2.91 16.89
CA GLN A 75 -0.16 4.39 16.87
C GLN A 75 -0.67 4.98 15.56
N MET A 76 -0.45 4.29 14.44
CA MET A 76 -0.99 4.71 13.14
C MET A 76 -2.51 4.54 13.11
N LEU A 77 -3.01 3.44 13.69
CA LEU A 77 -4.45 3.19 13.82
C LEU A 77 -5.17 4.20 14.71
N GLU A 78 -4.54 4.67 15.80
CA GLU A 78 -5.10 5.75 16.64
C GLU A 78 -5.32 7.04 15.83
N ILE A 79 -4.36 7.40 14.97
CA ILE A 79 -4.49 8.55 14.08
C ILE A 79 -5.54 8.30 13.01
N ALA A 80 -5.56 7.10 12.43
CA ALA A 80 -6.55 6.72 11.43
C ALA A 80 -7.97 6.81 12.01
N GLN A 81 -8.16 6.36 13.26
CA GLN A 81 -9.42 6.44 13.99
C GLN A 81 -9.83 7.89 14.25
N THR A 82 -8.90 8.74 14.70
CA THR A 82 -9.18 10.17 14.90
C THR A 82 -9.68 10.83 13.61
N ARG A 83 -9.02 10.57 12.48
CA ARG A 83 -9.42 11.11 11.17
C ARG A 83 -10.73 10.54 10.65
N LEU A 84 -10.99 9.27 10.95
CA LEU A 84 -12.26 8.63 10.61
C LEU A 84 -13.44 9.33 11.30
N ASP A 85 -13.27 9.66 12.58
CA ASP A 85 -14.28 10.35 13.36
C ASP A 85 -14.45 11.80 12.89
N GLU A 86 -13.35 12.51 12.59
CA GLU A 86 -13.39 13.86 11.99
C GLU A 86 -14.09 13.87 10.61
N ALA A 87 -13.93 12.81 9.82
CA ALA A 87 -14.57 12.67 8.51
C ALA A 87 -16.04 12.24 8.60
N GLY A 88 -16.54 11.84 9.78
CA GLY A 88 -17.90 11.36 9.97
C GLY A 88 -18.20 10.02 9.26
N LEU A 89 -17.18 9.19 9.04
CA LEU A 89 -17.28 7.94 8.26
C LEU A 89 -17.27 6.68 9.14
N SER A 90 -17.40 6.81 10.46
CA SER A 90 -17.25 5.71 11.43
C SER A 90 -18.26 4.56 11.28
N GLN A 91 -19.31 4.72 10.47
CA GLN A 91 -20.22 3.62 10.11
C GLN A 91 -19.68 2.72 8.98
N ASN A 92 -18.77 3.25 8.17
CA ASN A 92 -18.27 2.60 6.95
C ASN A 92 -16.91 1.93 7.14
N VAL A 93 -16.17 2.27 8.20
CA VAL A 93 -14.80 1.81 8.39
C VAL A 93 -14.62 1.09 9.72
N ARG A 94 -13.81 0.03 9.70
CA ARG A 94 -13.29 -0.65 10.89
C ARG A 94 -11.78 -0.80 10.75
N PHE A 95 -11.03 -0.25 11.72
CA PHE A 95 -9.60 -0.47 11.83
C PHE A 95 -9.31 -1.65 12.76
N CYS A 96 -8.29 -2.44 12.43
CA CYS A 96 -7.87 -3.59 13.21
C CYS A 96 -6.34 -3.66 13.24
N GLU A 97 -5.78 -3.85 14.44
CA GLU A 97 -4.37 -4.20 14.57
C GLU A 97 -4.19 -5.65 14.11
N MET A 98 -3.57 -5.82 12.95
CA MET A 98 -3.46 -7.12 12.28
C MET A 98 -2.36 -7.07 11.21
N GLY A 99 -1.49 -8.08 11.23
CA GLY A 99 -0.43 -8.23 10.24
C GLY A 99 -0.83 -9.09 9.04
N VAL A 100 -0.03 -9.03 7.98
CA VAL A 100 -0.26 -9.87 6.77
C VAL A 100 -0.24 -11.36 7.08
N ALA A 101 0.53 -11.81 8.08
CA ALA A 101 0.58 -13.20 8.52
C ALA A 101 -0.79 -13.74 8.97
N GLU A 102 -1.65 -12.86 9.49
CA GLU A 102 -2.96 -13.23 10.05
C GLU A 102 -4.07 -13.25 8.98
N LEU A 103 -3.78 -12.89 7.72
CA LEU A 103 -4.78 -12.88 6.63
C LEU A 103 -5.47 -14.25 6.42
N GLY A 104 -4.85 -15.35 6.86
CA GLY A 104 -5.46 -16.69 6.87
C GLY A 104 -6.76 -16.79 7.69
N CYS A 105 -6.99 -15.87 8.63
CA CYS A 105 -8.21 -15.79 9.43
C CYS A 105 -9.40 -15.18 8.67
N GLU A 106 -9.15 -14.49 7.56
CA GLU A 106 -10.21 -13.89 6.73
C GLU A 106 -10.99 -14.96 5.96
N GLN A 107 -12.28 -14.70 5.72
CA GLN A 107 -13.14 -15.60 4.95
C GLN A 107 -12.76 -15.60 3.47
N THR A 108 -12.94 -16.75 2.81
CA THR A 108 -12.73 -16.86 1.35
C THR A 108 -13.79 -16.05 0.60
N SER A 109 -13.38 -15.35 -0.47
CA SER A 109 -14.27 -14.58 -1.35
C SER A 109 -15.21 -13.60 -0.63
N CYS A 110 -14.72 -12.91 0.40
CA CYS A 110 -15.50 -11.95 1.18
C CYS A 110 -15.31 -10.49 0.77
N TYR A 111 -14.24 -10.16 0.03
CA TYR A 111 -13.93 -8.80 -0.43
C TYR A 111 -14.15 -8.62 -1.93
N ASP A 112 -14.72 -7.47 -2.30
CA ASP A 112 -14.84 -7.02 -3.69
C ASP A 112 -13.54 -6.38 -4.17
N VAL A 113 -12.85 -5.67 -3.27
CA VAL A 113 -11.58 -4.99 -3.54
C VAL A 113 -10.61 -5.22 -2.39
N VAL A 114 -9.35 -5.49 -2.70
CA VAL A 114 -8.23 -5.40 -1.78
C VAL A 114 -7.32 -4.30 -2.29
N MET A 115 -6.92 -3.41 -1.40
CA MET A 115 -6.05 -2.29 -1.72
C MET A 115 -4.88 -2.19 -0.74
N SER A 116 -3.79 -1.56 -1.19
CA SER A 116 -2.63 -1.29 -0.35
C SER A 116 -1.83 -0.12 -0.90
N GLY A 117 -1.33 0.72 0.00
CA GLY A 117 -0.52 1.88 -0.33
C GLY A 117 0.75 1.93 0.50
N LEU A 118 1.93 1.88 -0.15
CA LEU A 118 3.25 1.97 0.48
C LEU A 118 3.51 0.89 1.56
N CYS A 119 3.00 -0.34 1.38
CA CYS A 119 3.14 -1.43 2.34
C CYS A 119 3.87 -2.65 1.75
N PHE A 120 3.65 -2.98 0.47
CA PHE A 120 4.26 -4.15 -0.16
C PHE A 120 5.79 -4.03 -0.26
N SER A 121 6.32 -2.80 -0.34
CA SER A 121 7.77 -2.55 -0.28
C SER A 121 8.41 -2.79 1.07
N GLU A 122 7.62 -2.97 2.13
CA GLU A 122 8.11 -3.35 3.46
C GLU A 122 8.09 -4.87 3.71
N LEU A 123 7.38 -5.63 2.86
CA LEU A 123 7.27 -7.08 3.00
C LEU A 123 8.54 -7.80 2.53
N SER A 124 8.93 -8.84 3.27
CA SER A 124 9.90 -9.82 2.79
C SER A 124 9.36 -10.59 1.57
N GLY A 125 10.24 -11.30 0.86
CA GLY A 125 9.84 -12.10 -0.31
C GLY A 125 8.81 -13.19 0.02
N ASP A 126 8.95 -13.83 1.17
CA ASP A 126 8.05 -14.89 1.64
C ASP A 126 6.71 -14.31 2.09
N GLU A 127 6.73 -13.19 2.83
CA GLU A 127 5.51 -12.47 3.22
C GLU A 127 4.74 -11.96 2.01
N LEU A 128 5.41 -11.41 1.00
CA LEU A 128 4.77 -10.97 -0.24
C LEU A 128 4.08 -12.15 -0.95
N THR A 129 4.76 -13.29 -1.04
CA THR A 129 4.22 -14.49 -1.69
C THR A 129 2.99 -15.02 -0.94
N TYR A 130 3.08 -15.10 0.39
CA TYR A 130 1.96 -15.48 1.25
C TYR A 130 0.79 -14.49 1.13
N THR A 131 1.09 -13.19 1.17
CA THR A 131 0.09 -12.11 1.07
C THR A 131 -0.66 -12.19 -0.24
N LEU A 132 0.03 -12.33 -1.39
CA LEU A 132 -0.62 -12.45 -2.69
C LEU A 132 -1.53 -13.69 -2.78
N LYS A 133 -1.09 -14.82 -2.20
CA LYS A 133 -1.89 -16.05 -2.12
C LYS A 133 -3.17 -15.83 -1.31
N GLU A 134 -3.07 -15.23 -0.12
CA GLU A 134 -4.23 -14.97 0.72
C GLU A 134 -5.15 -13.92 0.11
N ILE A 135 -4.61 -12.86 -0.49
CA ILE A 135 -5.40 -11.86 -1.24
C ILE A 135 -6.24 -12.54 -2.33
N LYS A 136 -5.66 -13.48 -3.08
CA LYS A 136 -6.41 -14.20 -4.12
C LYS A 136 -7.54 -15.05 -3.55
N ARG A 137 -7.32 -15.66 -2.37
CA ARG A 137 -8.34 -16.46 -1.67
C ARG A 137 -9.48 -15.60 -1.14
N ILE A 138 -9.18 -14.47 -0.52
CA ILE A 138 -10.19 -13.61 0.14
C ILE A 138 -10.94 -12.72 -0.85
N LEU A 139 -10.36 -12.44 -2.02
CA LEU A 139 -11.05 -11.74 -3.10
C LEU A 139 -12.12 -12.63 -3.72
N LYS A 140 -13.27 -12.04 -4.03
CA LYS A 140 -14.28 -12.66 -4.88
C LYS A 140 -13.73 -12.91 -6.28
N PRO A 141 -14.27 -13.90 -7.02
CA PRO A 141 -14.09 -13.98 -8.47
C PRO A 141 -14.45 -12.64 -9.14
N GLY A 142 -13.56 -12.11 -9.97
CA GLY A 142 -13.71 -10.80 -10.58
C GLY A 142 -13.36 -9.61 -9.68
N GLY A 143 -13.00 -9.82 -8.42
CA GLY A 143 -12.60 -8.77 -7.48
C GLY A 143 -11.27 -8.09 -7.87
N LEU A 144 -11.07 -6.87 -7.37
CA LEU A 144 -9.93 -6.04 -7.74
C LEU A 144 -8.82 -6.05 -6.68
N LEU A 145 -7.57 -6.04 -7.15
CA LEU A 145 -6.38 -5.74 -6.37
C LEU A 145 -5.82 -4.38 -6.83
N LEU A 146 -5.74 -3.41 -5.93
CA LEU A 146 -5.28 -2.05 -6.18
C LEU A 146 -4.03 -1.75 -5.36
N ILE A 147 -2.89 -1.51 -6.01
CA ILE A 147 -1.62 -1.28 -5.30
C ILE A 147 -1.00 0.05 -5.76
N ALA A 148 -0.56 0.85 -4.80
CA ALA A 148 0.27 2.03 -5.03
C ALA A 148 1.54 1.91 -4.17
N ASP A 149 2.69 1.61 -4.78
CA ASP A 149 3.90 1.30 -4.00
C ASP A 149 5.22 1.72 -4.67
N GLU A 150 6.29 1.72 -3.89
CA GLU A 150 7.65 1.91 -4.38
C GLU A 150 8.18 0.62 -5.04
N VAL A 151 8.77 0.77 -6.22
CA VAL A 151 9.38 -0.34 -6.97
C VAL A 151 10.80 -0.01 -7.38
N THR A 152 11.55 -1.05 -7.77
CA THR A 152 12.88 -0.85 -8.35
C THR A 152 12.77 -0.49 -9.83
N PRO A 153 13.40 0.60 -10.31
CA PRO A 153 13.44 0.91 -11.74
C PRO A 153 14.04 -0.23 -12.59
N LYS A 154 13.39 -0.52 -13.73
CA LYS A 154 13.86 -1.53 -14.69
C LYS A 154 15.09 -1.04 -15.46
N SER A 155 15.13 0.25 -15.79
CA SER A 155 16.25 0.88 -16.51
C SER A 155 17.55 0.89 -15.70
N VAL A 156 18.63 0.29 -16.23
CA VAL A 156 19.95 0.20 -15.57
C VAL A 156 20.51 1.59 -15.23
N LEU A 157 20.39 2.55 -16.14
CA LEU A 157 20.86 3.93 -15.93
C LEU A 157 20.10 4.62 -14.78
N LYS A 158 18.76 4.50 -14.78
CA LYS A 158 17.93 5.01 -13.68
C LYS A 158 18.21 4.28 -12.36
N ARG A 159 18.55 2.98 -12.41
CA ARG A 159 18.96 2.19 -11.24
C ARG A 159 20.28 2.68 -10.66
N VAL A 160 21.28 3.00 -11.49
CA VAL A 160 22.55 3.58 -11.03
C VAL A 160 22.33 4.97 -10.43
N PHE A 161 21.54 5.81 -11.09
CA PHE A 161 21.19 7.13 -10.58
C PHE A 161 20.43 7.05 -9.25
N ASN A 162 19.45 6.15 -9.16
CA ASN A 162 18.71 5.87 -7.93
C ASN A 162 19.65 5.35 -6.83
N ARG A 163 20.59 4.46 -7.15
CA ARG A 163 21.56 3.90 -6.18
C ARG A 163 22.57 4.94 -5.68
N LEU A 164 23.03 5.85 -6.54
CA LEU A 164 23.90 6.96 -6.15
C LEU A 164 23.21 7.90 -5.16
N ILE A 165 21.92 8.14 -5.34
CA ILE A 165 21.11 8.92 -4.40
C ILE A 165 20.77 8.09 -3.15
N ARG A 166 20.48 6.79 -3.28
CA ARG A 166 20.01 5.93 -2.20
C ARG A 166 21.10 5.46 -1.25
N CYS A 167 22.32 5.16 -1.71
CA CYS A 167 23.36 4.60 -0.85
C CYS A 167 23.78 5.50 0.33
N PRO A 168 24.01 6.82 0.15
CA PRO A 168 24.33 7.71 1.27
C PRO A 168 23.17 7.81 2.27
N LEU A 169 21.94 7.85 1.76
CA LEU A 169 20.71 7.93 2.53
C LEU A 169 20.44 6.64 3.32
N ALA A 170 20.63 5.46 2.70
CA ALA A 170 20.51 4.17 3.36
C ALA A 170 21.53 3.99 4.49
N ALA A 171 22.76 4.49 4.31
CA ALA A 171 23.77 4.48 5.37
C ALA A 171 23.34 5.35 6.57
N ILE A 172 22.80 6.54 6.32
CA ILE A 172 22.27 7.43 7.38
C ILE A 172 21.08 6.77 8.09
N THR A 173 20.15 6.15 7.36
CA THR A 173 19.01 5.44 7.96
C THR A 173 19.41 4.23 8.76
N TYR A 174 20.36 3.43 8.27
CA TYR A 174 20.87 2.29 9.02
C TYR A 174 21.49 2.74 10.34
N LEU A 175 22.23 3.84 10.32
CA LEU A 175 22.82 4.43 11.54
C LEU A 175 21.76 4.92 12.55
N ILE A 176 20.59 5.35 12.09
CA ILE A 176 19.52 5.89 12.95
C ILE A 176 18.54 4.81 13.41
N THR A 177 18.18 3.89 12.51
CA THR A 177 17.04 2.97 12.70
C THR A 177 17.44 1.50 12.78
N GLN A 178 18.68 1.15 12.43
CA GLN A 178 19.19 -0.22 12.31
C GLN A 178 18.36 -1.15 11.40
N THR A 179 17.50 -0.60 10.55
CA THR A 179 16.71 -1.38 9.58
C THR A 179 17.36 -1.34 8.20
N THR A 180 17.26 -2.45 7.46
CA THR A 180 17.73 -2.56 6.06
C THR A 180 16.53 -2.79 5.15
N THR A 181 16.58 -2.25 3.93
CA THR A 181 15.42 -2.25 3.03
C THR A 181 15.70 -2.75 1.62
N HIS A 182 14.65 -3.30 1.02
CA HIS A 182 14.65 -3.84 -0.33
C HIS A 182 13.36 -3.42 -1.05
N ALA A 183 13.48 -2.49 -2.01
CA ALA A 183 12.36 -2.18 -2.90
C ALA A 183 11.90 -3.46 -3.63
N VAL A 184 10.58 -3.62 -3.80
CA VAL A 184 10.04 -4.81 -4.48
C VAL A 184 10.57 -4.85 -5.90
N LYS A 185 11.19 -5.97 -6.25
CA LYS A 185 11.57 -6.28 -7.63
C LYS A 185 10.40 -6.99 -8.29
N ASP A 186 10.08 -6.54 -9.50
CA ASP A 186 9.19 -7.25 -10.42
C ASP A 186 7.80 -7.52 -9.83
N LEU A 187 7.24 -6.54 -9.11
CA LEU A 187 5.94 -6.66 -8.43
C LEU A 187 4.81 -7.10 -9.38
N ALA A 188 4.76 -6.54 -10.60
CA ALA A 188 3.76 -6.93 -11.59
C ALA A 188 3.89 -8.40 -12.02
N GLU A 189 5.12 -8.88 -12.22
CA GLU A 189 5.41 -10.26 -12.60
C GLU A 189 5.01 -11.22 -11.47
N LYS A 190 5.33 -10.88 -10.22
CA LYS A 190 4.89 -11.67 -9.05
C LYS A 190 3.37 -11.74 -8.88
N ILE A 191 2.67 -10.65 -9.21
CA ILE A 191 1.19 -10.62 -9.18
C ILE A 191 0.61 -11.51 -10.29
N GLU A 192 1.20 -11.50 -11.48
CA GLU A 192 0.82 -12.42 -12.57
C GLU A 192 1.13 -13.88 -12.21
N GLU A 193 2.28 -14.17 -11.60
CA GLU A 193 2.66 -15.51 -11.13
C GLU A 193 1.72 -16.02 -10.03
N ALA A 194 1.23 -15.14 -9.16
CA ALA A 194 0.16 -15.45 -8.21
C ALA A 194 -1.18 -15.74 -8.91
N GLY A 195 -1.28 -15.51 -10.21
CA GLY A 195 -2.41 -15.82 -11.08
C GLY A 195 -3.51 -14.77 -11.04
N PHE A 196 -3.14 -13.51 -10.87
CA PHE A 196 -4.02 -12.37 -11.16
C PHE A 196 -3.89 -11.95 -12.62
N LEU A 197 -4.95 -11.35 -13.16
CA LEU A 197 -4.92 -10.71 -14.46
C LEU A 197 -4.60 -9.22 -14.29
N ILE A 198 -3.48 -8.77 -14.82
CA ILE A 198 -3.12 -7.34 -14.79
C ILE A 198 -4.08 -6.56 -15.69
N GLY A 199 -4.74 -5.56 -15.12
CA GLY A 199 -5.62 -4.65 -15.83
C GLY A 199 -4.91 -3.39 -16.29
N SER A 200 -4.21 -2.71 -15.38
CA SER A 200 -3.44 -1.50 -15.72
C SER A 200 -2.20 -1.36 -14.83
N VAL A 201 -1.11 -0.90 -15.42
CA VAL A 201 0.12 -0.53 -14.71
C VAL A 201 0.51 0.87 -15.14
N ARG A 202 0.75 1.74 -14.16
CA ARG A 202 1.29 3.07 -14.37
C ARG A 202 2.53 3.24 -13.52
N LEU A 203 3.61 3.69 -14.16
CA LEU A 203 4.85 4.06 -13.48
C LEU A 203 5.01 5.58 -13.51
N ASN A 204 5.61 6.13 -12.46
CA ASN A 204 6.04 7.52 -12.49
C ASN A 204 7.26 7.70 -13.43
N TRP A 205 7.69 8.94 -13.63
CA TRP A 205 8.80 9.27 -14.55
C TRP A 205 10.12 8.56 -14.21
N LEU A 206 10.38 8.35 -12.91
CA LEU A 206 11.59 7.68 -12.41
C LEU A 206 11.49 6.14 -12.43
N GLU A 207 10.30 5.58 -12.72
CA GLU A 207 9.98 4.16 -12.62
C GLU A 207 10.25 3.57 -11.22
N ASP A 208 10.20 4.40 -10.18
CA ASP A 208 10.41 4.00 -8.79
C ASP A 208 9.11 3.96 -7.97
N PHE A 209 7.97 4.31 -8.60
CA PHE A 209 6.64 4.21 -8.02
C PHE A 209 5.67 3.62 -9.04
N ILE A 210 4.87 2.65 -8.59
CA ILE A 210 3.88 1.92 -9.41
C ILE A 210 2.47 2.15 -8.87
N GLU A 211 1.53 2.34 -9.80
CA GLU A 211 0.09 2.19 -9.57
C GLU A 211 -0.34 0.98 -10.39
N LEU A 212 -0.87 -0.04 -9.73
CA LEU A 212 -1.22 -1.32 -10.34
C LEU A 212 -2.66 -1.68 -10.01
N THR A 213 -3.40 -2.07 -11.03
CA THR A 213 -4.72 -2.69 -10.90
C THR A 213 -4.64 -4.08 -11.50
N ALA A 214 -5.05 -5.07 -10.73
CA ALA A 214 -5.20 -6.44 -11.17
C ALA A 214 -6.56 -7.00 -10.77
N ARG A 215 -6.98 -8.07 -11.41
CA ARG A 215 -8.26 -8.74 -11.17
C ARG A 215 -8.03 -10.19 -10.79
N ASN A 216 -8.78 -10.69 -9.82
CA ASN A 216 -8.86 -12.13 -9.57
C ASN A 216 -9.72 -12.76 -10.69
N PRO A 217 -9.17 -13.61 -11.57
CA PRO A 217 -9.95 -14.20 -12.67
C PRO A 217 -11.11 -15.08 -12.19
N GLY A 218 -11.08 -15.54 -10.93
CA GLY A 218 -11.89 -16.68 -10.49
C GLY A 218 -11.24 -17.99 -10.96
N GLY A 219 -11.18 -18.97 -10.06
CA GLY A 219 -10.80 -20.34 -10.39
C GLY A 219 -12.01 -21.13 -10.86
#